data_AF-A0A100JR05-F1
#
_entry.id   AF-A0A100JR05-F1
#
_cell.length_a   1.000
_cell.length_b   1.000
_cell.length_c   1.000
_cell.angle_alpha   90.00
_cell.angle_beta   90.00
_cell.angle_gamma   90.00
#
_symmetry.space_group_name_H-M   'P 1'
#
loop_
_entity.id
_entity.type
_entity.pdbx_description
1 polymer ?
#
loop_
_entity_poly.entity_id
_entity_poly.type
_entity_poly.pdbx_seq_one_letter_code
_entity_poly.pdbx_strand_id
1 'polypeptide(L)'
;MTIAALRVLLDEIDTQGGPEAARQWRLDLDPLTGRTPPVNSSPQPAPPRPTVAILPEDPERIAVGKLLKWADDHADPDVQDQAARGRAILAALRTRYAADHELAAIHTEAEQLEQRLAQLRTREAELAPPVKKTRRSPLPYDAAVVRAWARDHNVPCPPVGRVPKSVLDAWREATATPARSA
;
A
#
# COMPACT_ATOMS: atom_id res chain seq x y z
N MET A 1 16.29 18.97 9.89
CA MET A 1 15.01 19.54 10.35
C MET A 1 14.79 19.13 11.80
N THR A 2 14.70 20.07 12.73
CA THR A 2 14.48 19.77 14.16
C THR A 2 12.99 19.75 14.48
N ILE A 3 12.57 18.99 15.50
CA ILE A 3 11.15 18.89 15.93
C ILE A 3 10.57 20.26 16.29
N ALA A 4 11.41 21.18 16.77
CA ALA A 4 11.02 22.56 17.03
C ALA A 4 10.65 23.33 15.75
N ALA A 5 11.43 23.17 14.68
CA ALA A 5 11.13 23.80 13.39
C ALA A 5 9.84 23.27 12.77
N LEU A 6 9.54 21.98 12.96
CA LEU A 6 8.29 21.37 12.46
C LEU A 6 7.05 21.93 13.18
N ARG A 7 7.14 22.19 14.50
CA ARG A 7 6.01 22.76 15.27
C ARG A 7 5.69 24.19 14.88
N VAL A 8 6.71 25.01 14.64
CA VAL A 8 6.53 26.40 14.18
C VAL A 8 5.86 26.45 12.81
N LEU A 9 6.23 25.51 11.92
CA LEU A 9 5.67 25.43 10.58
C LEU A 9 4.20 24.96 10.60
N LEU A 10 3.84 24.06 11.52
CA LEU A 10 2.45 23.61 11.69
C LEU A 10 1.56 24.74 12.23
N ASP A 11 2.06 25.54 13.17
CA ASP A 11 1.32 26.68 13.73
C ASP A 11 1.06 27.76 12.66
N GLU A 12 2.04 28.01 11.77
CA GLU A 12 1.93 28.93 10.63
C GLU A 12 0.95 28.44 9.56
N ILE A 13 0.84 27.13 9.34
CA ILE A 13 -0.17 26.56 8.43
C ILE A 13 -1.57 26.73 9.01
N ASP A 14 -1.73 26.55 10.32
CA ASP A 14 -3.03 26.69 10.98
C ASP A 14 -3.52 28.15 11.01
N THR A 15 -2.63 29.14 11.17
CA THR A 15 -2.99 30.56 11.08
C THR A 15 -3.37 31.01 9.66
N GLN A 16 -2.84 30.36 8.62
CA GLN A 16 -3.16 30.64 7.21
C GLN A 16 -4.39 29.88 6.67
N GLY A 17 -5.18 29.25 7.54
CA GLY A 17 -6.42 28.55 7.17
C GLY A 17 -6.31 27.02 7.18
N GLY A 18 -5.26 26.48 7.77
CA GLY A 18 -5.09 25.06 8.05
C GLY A 18 -4.76 24.22 6.82
N PRO A 19 -4.85 22.88 6.94
CA PRO A 19 -4.44 21.95 5.88
C PRO A 19 -5.32 22.02 4.62
N GLU A 20 -6.54 22.56 4.73
CA GLU A 20 -7.43 22.82 3.58
C GLU A 20 -6.85 23.91 2.66
N ALA A 21 -6.25 24.97 3.21
CA ALA A 21 -5.59 26.01 2.43
C ALA A 21 -4.33 25.48 1.70
N ALA A 22 -3.62 24.52 2.32
CA ALA A 22 -2.47 23.84 1.72
C ALA A 22 -2.86 23.05 0.46
N ARG A 23 -3.99 22.34 0.52
CA ARG A 23 -4.52 21.51 -0.58
C ARG A 23 -4.96 22.34 -1.79
N GLN A 24 -5.36 23.58 -1.55
CA GLN A 24 -5.83 24.51 -2.59
C GLN A 24 -4.73 25.43 -3.13
N TRP A 25 -3.46 25.21 -2.75
CA TRP A 25 -2.32 26.04 -3.13
C TRP A 25 -2.50 27.52 -2.77
N ARG A 26 -3.24 27.79 -1.69
CA ARG A 26 -3.54 29.15 -1.19
C ARG A 26 -2.70 29.54 0.02
N LEU A 27 -1.76 28.70 0.43
CA LEU A 27 -0.81 29.06 1.47
C LEU A 27 0.27 29.97 0.89
N ASP A 28 0.44 31.13 1.51
CA ASP A 28 1.51 32.07 1.23
C ASP A 28 2.65 31.77 2.21
N LEU A 29 3.32 30.64 1.96
CA LEU A 29 4.49 30.23 2.75
C LEU A 29 5.69 31.02 2.24
N ASP A 30 5.89 32.20 2.81
CA ASP A 30 7.08 33.00 2.58
C ASP A 30 8.32 32.16 2.96
N PRO A 31 9.25 31.87 2.03
CA PRO A 31 10.43 31.11 2.35
C PRO A 31 11.39 32.00 3.14
N LEU A 32 11.20 32.05 4.46
CA LEU A 32 12.21 32.42 5.47
C LEU A 32 13.21 33.49 5.00
N THR A 33 12.80 34.77 5.01
CA THR A 33 13.51 35.91 5.63
C THR A 33 12.98 37.25 5.11
N GLY A 34 12.74 38.19 6.03
CA GLY A 34 12.83 39.62 5.70
C GLY A 34 11.54 40.41 5.80
N ARG A 35 11.09 40.67 7.03
CA ARG A 35 10.16 41.76 7.36
C ARG A 35 10.76 43.10 6.89
N THR A 36 10.30 43.67 5.78
CA THR A 36 10.55 45.08 5.44
C THR A 36 9.50 45.97 6.10
N PRO A 37 9.86 46.93 6.98
CA PRO A 37 8.97 48.03 7.33
C PRO A 37 8.87 49.05 6.17
N PRO A 38 7.79 49.86 6.11
CA PRO A 38 7.51 50.70 4.96
C PRO A 38 8.42 51.93 4.88
N VAL A 39 8.80 52.22 3.64
CA VAL A 39 9.35 53.44 3.03
C VAL A 39 9.37 54.71 3.89
N ASN A 40 10.58 55.26 4.08
CA ASN A 40 10.77 56.69 4.28
C ASN A 40 11.66 57.22 3.13
N SER A 41 11.11 58.09 2.31
CA SER A 41 11.76 58.67 1.13
C SER A 41 12.71 59.79 1.53
N SER A 42 14.01 59.58 1.32
CA SER A 42 15.00 60.65 1.21
C SER A 42 16.07 60.24 0.19
N PRO A 43 16.49 61.12 -0.74
CA PRO A 43 17.40 60.74 -1.82
C PRO A 43 18.83 60.69 -1.27
N GLN A 44 19.32 59.50 -0.97
CA GLN A 44 20.71 59.27 -0.61
C GLN A 44 21.56 59.11 -1.89
N PRO A 45 22.72 59.76 -2.01
CA PRO A 45 23.59 59.66 -3.19
C PRO A 45 24.08 58.22 -3.35
N ALA A 46 24.04 57.73 -4.59
CA ALA A 46 24.33 56.35 -4.94
C ALA A 46 25.74 55.90 -4.48
N PRO A 47 25.87 54.78 -3.75
CA PRO A 47 27.18 54.19 -3.49
C PRO A 47 27.77 53.60 -4.78
N PRO A 48 29.11 53.53 -4.92
CA PRO A 48 29.73 52.85 -6.04
C PRO A 48 29.26 51.39 -6.07
N ARG A 49 28.83 50.93 -7.25
CA ARG A 49 28.40 49.55 -7.49
C ARG A 49 29.50 48.60 -6.98
N PRO A 50 29.21 47.64 -6.10
CA PRO A 50 30.17 46.59 -5.82
C PRO A 50 30.39 45.82 -7.12
N THR A 51 31.61 45.88 -7.63
CA THR A 51 32.12 44.93 -8.61
C THR A 51 31.85 43.54 -8.05
N VAL A 52 30.90 42.81 -8.62
CA VAL A 52 30.62 41.42 -8.26
C VAL A 52 31.89 40.65 -8.58
N ALA A 53 32.70 40.40 -7.55
CA ALA A 53 33.75 39.41 -7.62
C ALA A 53 33.06 38.09 -7.94
N ILE A 54 33.33 37.54 -9.13
CA ILE A 54 32.92 36.19 -9.51
C ILE A 54 33.70 35.26 -8.58
N LEU A 55 33.12 34.94 -7.42
CA LEU A 55 33.59 33.80 -6.65
C LEU A 55 33.37 32.55 -7.52
N PRO A 56 34.33 31.61 -7.59
CA PRO A 56 34.09 30.35 -8.28
C PRO A 56 32.87 29.67 -7.66
N GLU A 57 31.89 29.30 -8.50
CA GLU A 57 30.72 28.52 -8.07
C GLU A 57 31.22 27.25 -7.35
N ASP A 58 30.67 26.97 -6.16
CA ASP A 58 30.93 25.73 -5.44
C ASP A 58 30.59 24.54 -6.38
N PRO A 59 31.54 23.64 -6.67
CA PRO A 59 31.33 22.57 -7.65
C PRO A 59 30.19 21.63 -7.25
N GLU A 60 29.88 21.53 -5.95
CA GLU A 60 28.77 20.74 -5.40
C GLU A 60 27.39 21.36 -5.65
N ARG A 61 27.32 22.65 -5.96
CA ARG A 61 26.05 23.37 -6.20
C ARG A 61 25.67 23.46 -7.67
N ILE A 62 26.52 22.98 -8.57
CA ILE A 62 26.24 22.99 -10.00
C ILE A 62 25.10 22.00 -10.27
N ALA A 63 24.00 22.51 -10.81
CA ALA A 63 22.88 21.66 -11.22
C ALA A 63 23.35 20.59 -12.23
N VAL A 64 22.91 19.34 -12.05
CA VAL A 64 23.34 18.19 -12.87
C VAL A 64 23.14 18.44 -14.38
N GLY A 65 22.06 19.12 -14.77
CA GLY A 65 21.83 19.49 -16.17
C GLY A 65 22.86 20.48 -16.74
N LYS A 66 23.36 21.42 -15.91
CA LYS A 66 24.41 22.37 -16.29
C LYS A 66 25.76 21.66 -16.42
N LEU A 67 26.05 20.72 -15.52
CA LEU A 67 27.28 19.90 -15.55
C LEU A 67 27.33 18.99 -16.79
N LEU A 68 26.23 18.30 -17.09
CA LEU A 68 26.15 17.43 -18.27
C LEU A 68 26.27 18.24 -19.57
N LYS A 69 25.64 19.42 -19.63
CA LYS A 69 25.78 20.32 -20.77
C LYS A 69 27.21 20.81 -20.96
N TRP A 70 27.88 21.22 -19.88
CA TRP A 70 29.30 21.60 -19.94
C TRP A 70 30.18 20.45 -20.43
N ALA A 71 29.90 19.22 -19.98
CA ALA A 71 30.65 18.04 -20.39
C ALA A 71 30.41 17.69 -21.88
N ASP A 72 29.22 17.94 -22.41
CA ASP A 72 28.88 17.76 -23.83
C ASP A 72 29.60 18.79 -24.73
N ASP A 73 29.72 20.03 -24.26
CA ASP A 73 30.43 21.11 -24.96
C ASP A 73 31.96 21.00 -24.83
N HIS A 74 32.47 20.02 -24.08
CA HIS A 74 33.90 19.87 -23.84
C HIS A 74 34.62 19.19 -25.02
N ALA A 75 35.89 19.54 -25.25
CA ALA A 75 36.69 19.00 -26.36
C ALA A 75 37.28 17.62 -26.05
N ASP A 76 37.30 17.21 -24.77
CA ASP A 76 37.83 15.93 -24.34
C ASP A 76 36.77 14.81 -24.52
N PRO A 77 37.03 13.79 -25.36
CA PRO A 77 36.10 12.69 -25.56
C PRO A 77 35.82 11.89 -24.28
N ASP A 78 36.77 11.79 -23.34
CA ASP A 78 36.55 11.05 -22.09
C ASP A 78 35.50 11.73 -21.21
N VAL A 79 35.47 13.07 -21.23
CA VAL A 79 34.48 13.86 -20.48
C VAL A 79 33.10 13.76 -21.13
N GLN A 80 33.01 13.77 -22.46
CA GLN A 80 31.76 13.51 -23.18
C GLN A 80 31.20 12.11 -22.89
N ASP A 81 32.08 11.10 -22.84
CA ASP A 81 31.71 9.73 -22.50
C ASP A 81 31.21 9.61 -21.05
N GLN A 82 31.83 10.35 -20.11
CA GLN A 82 31.33 10.45 -18.74
C GLN A 82 29.93 11.08 -18.69
N ALA A 83 29.68 12.12 -19.47
CA ALA A 83 28.35 12.75 -19.58
C ALA A 83 27.31 11.77 -20.13
N ALA A 84 27.68 11.01 -21.17
CA ALA A 84 26.81 9.98 -21.76
C ALA A 84 26.44 8.89 -20.76
N ARG A 85 27.42 8.37 -20.00
CA ARG A 85 27.18 7.40 -18.92
C ARG A 85 26.31 8.00 -17.81
N GLY A 86 26.59 9.23 -17.39
CA GLY A 86 25.79 9.94 -16.39
C GLY A 86 24.33 10.11 -16.81
N ARG A 87 24.09 10.48 -18.08
CA ARG A 87 22.73 10.57 -18.65
C ARG A 87 22.01 9.23 -18.63
N ALA A 88 22.69 8.14 -18.99
CA ALA A 88 22.10 6.80 -18.95
C ALA A 88 21.70 6.39 -17.53
N ILE A 89 22.56 6.64 -16.53
CA ILE A 89 22.27 6.34 -15.12
C ILE A 89 21.07 7.17 -14.62
N LEU A 90 21.04 8.46 -14.91
CA LEU A 90 19.92 9.33 -14.51
C LEU A 90 18.60 8.92 -15.19
N ALA A 91 18.64 8.51 -16.45
CA ALA A 91 17.47 7.99 -17.14
C ALA A 91 16.96 6.71 -16.46
N ALA A 92 17.85 5.76 -16.15
CA ALA A 92 17.49 4.53 -15.44
C ALA A 92 16.89 4.80 -14.06
N LEU A 93 17.50 5.72 -13.28
CA LEU A 93 16.98 6.13 -11.96
C LEU A 93 15.59 6.77 -12.06
N ARG A 94 15.36 7.64 -13.05
CA ARG A 94 14.04 8.24 -13.27
C ARG A 94 12.99 7.21 -13.64
N THR A 95 13.32 6.26 -14.51
CA THR A 95 12.41 5.15 -14.86
C THR A 95 12.07 4.33 -13.62
N ARG A 96 13.05 4.00 -12.78
CA ARG A 96 12.81 3.24 -11.55
C ARG A 96 11.94 4.02 -10.57
N TYR A 97 12.23 5.31 -10.39
CA TYR A 97 11.45 6.19 -9.53
C TYR A 97 9.99 6.30 -9.99
N ALA A 98 9.76 6.47 -11.29
CA ALA A 98 8.41 6.50 -11.86
C ALA A 98 7.67 5.18 -11.61
N ALA A 99 8.33 4.03 -11.86
CA ALA A 99 7.74 2.72 -11.60
C ALA A 99 7.41 2.51 -10.12
N ASP A 100 8.31 2.87 -9.20
CA ASP A 100 8.07 2.74 -7.77
C ASP A 100 6.92 3.66 -7.31
N HIS A 101 6.79 4.85 -7.90
CA HIS A 101 5.68 5.76 -7.63
C HIS A 101 4.34 5.21 -8.16
N GLU A 102 4.33 4.64 -9.36
CA GLU A 102 3.15 3.95 -9.91
C GLU A 102 2.74 2.76 -9.06
N LEU A 103 3.70 1.96 -8.60
CA LEU A 103 3.43 0.83 -7.69
C LEU A 103 2.84 1.32 -6.36
N ALA A 104 3.35 2.40 -5.80
CA ALA A 104 2.78 3.00 -4.59
C ALA A 104 1.34 3.46 -4.83
N ALA A 105 1.06 4.11 -5.97
CA ALA A 105 -0.29 4.53 -6.33
C ALA A 105 -1.25 3.33 -6.46
N ILE A 106 -0.84 2.28 -7.18
CA ILE A 106 -1.63 1.04 -7.32
C ILE A 106 -1.89 0.41 -5.96
N HIS A 107 -0.90 0.36 -5.07
CA HIS A 107 -1.07 -0.18 -3.72
C HIS A 107 -2.12 0.61 -2.94
N THR A 108 -2.07 1.94 -2.96
CA THR A 108 -3.07 2.77 -2.28
C THR A 108 -4.47 2.60 -2.86
N GLU A 109 -4.60 2.39 -4.17
CA GLU A 109 -5.89 2.12 -4.81
C GLU A 109 -6.42 0.72 -4.44
N ALA A 110 -5.55 -0.30 -4.39
CA ALA A 110 -5.90 -1.65 -3.98
C ALA A 110 -6.46 -1.66 -2.54
N GLU A 111 -5.80 -0.97 -1.60
CA GLU A 111 -6.28 -0.83 -0.22
C GLU A 111 -7.66 -0.17 -0.16
N GLN A 112 -7.91 0.88 -0.96
CA GLN A 112 -9.22 1.54 -1.03
C GLN A 112 -10.31 0.61 -1.58
N LEU A 113 -9.99 -0.18 -2.59
CA LEU A 113 -10.92 -1.15 -3.17
C LEU A 113 -11.25 -2.28 -2.18
N GLU A 114 -10.26 -2.78 -1.44
CA GLU A 114 -10.47 -3.77 -0.39
C GLU A 114 -11.40 -3.24 0.72
N GLN A 115 -11.22 -1.98 1.14
CA GLN A 115 -12.13 -1.34 2.09
C GLN A 115 -13.55 -1.24 1.55
N ARG A 116 -13.72 -0.86 0.28
CA ARG A 116 -15.04 -0.82 -0.36
C ARG A 116 -15.67 -2.20 -0.46
N LEU A 117 -14.90 -3.23 -0.81
CA LEU A 117 -15.38 -4.61 -0.84
C LEU A 117 -15.80 -5.09 0.55
N ALA A 118 -15.05 -4.75 1.60
CA ALA A 118 -15.43 -5.07 2.98
C ALA A 118 -16.77 -4.41 3.34
N GLN A 119 -16.96 -3.13 3.01
CA GLN A 119 -18.22 -2.42 3.23
C GLN A 119 -19.39 -3.06 2.48
N LEU A 120 -19.18 -3.46 1.22
CA LEU A 120 -20.20 -4.14 0.43
C LEU A 120 -20.54 -5.51 1.00
N ARG A 121 -19.56 -6.28 1.47
CA ARG A 121 -19.79 -7.56 2.16
C ARG A 121 -20.58 -7.39 3.46
N THR A 122 -20.30 -6.34 4.22
CA THR A 122 -21.09 -6.01 5.42
C THR A 122 -22.54 -5.70 5.04
N ARG A 123 -22.76 -4.88 4.03
CA ARG A 123 -24.13 -4.59 3.53
C ARG A 123 -24.82 -5.83 2.98
N GLU A 124 -24.10 -6.68 2.26
CA GLU A 124 -24.64 -7.95 1.79
C GLU A 124 -25.06 -8.84 2.97
N ALA A 125 -24.24 -8.93 4.02
CA ALA A 125 -24.57 -9.68 5.22
C ALA A 125 -25.77 -9.09 5.99
N GLU A 126 -25.92 -7.77 6.01
CA GLU A 126 -27.08 -7.09 6.59
C GLU A 126 -28.38 -7.36 5.81
N LEU A 127 -28.29 -7.37 4.48
CA LEU A 127 -29.42 -7.58 3.58
C LEU A 127 -29.73 -9.07 3.32
N ALA A 128 -28.77 -9.95 3.61
CA ALA A 128 -28.93 -11.38 3.38
C ALA A 128 -30.08 -11.93 4.23
N PRO A 129 -31.04 -12.67 3.63
CA PRO A 129 -32.10 -13.30 4.39
C PRO A 129 -31.50 -14.29 5.40
N PRO A 130 -32.11 -14.46 6.59
CA PRO A 130 -31.62 -15.42 7.57
C PRO A 130 -31.68 -16.82 6.97
N VAL A 131 -30.52 -17.33 6.57
CA VAL A 131 -30.40 -18.69 6.02
C VAL A 131 -30.84 -19.63 7.12
N LYS A 132 -32.03 -20.24 6.94
CA LYS A 132 -32.55 -21.26 7.84
C LYS A 132 -31.53 -22.39 7.86
N LYS A 133 -30.68 -22.43 8.89
CA LYS A 133 -29.73 -23.51 9.12
C LYS A 133 -30.53 -24.78 9.40
N THR A 134 -30.90 -25.51 8.34
CA THR A 134 -31.22 -26.93 8.47
C THR A 134 -29.92 -27.62 8.87
N ARG A 135 -29.64 -27.62 10.17
CA ARG A 135 -28.59 -28.44 10.78
C ARG A 135 -28.93 -29.90 10.48
N ARG A 136 -28.45 -30.43 9.36
CA ARG A 136 -28.23 -31.86 9.25
C ARG A 136 -27.05 -32.13 10.17
N SER A 137 -27.33 -32.54 11.41
CA SER A 137 -26.29 -33.10 12.27
C SER A 137 -25.54 -34.16 11.45
N PRO A 138 -24.20 -34.11 11.40
CA PRO A 138 -23.42 -35.19 10.84
C PRO A 138 -23.85 -36.49 11.52
N LEU A 139 -24.29 -37.48 10.74
CA LEU A 139 -24.62 -38.76 11.33
C LEU A 139 -23.33 -39.34 11.92
N PRO A 140 -23.36 -39.90 13.14
CA PRO A 140 -22.16 -40.40 13.84
C PRO A 140 -21.65 -41.73 13.27
N TYR A 141 -22.02 -42.07 12.04
CA TYR A 141 -21.64 -43.30 11.35
C TYR A 141 -21.58 -43.04 9.85
N ASP A 142 -20.63 -43.68 9.18
CA ASP A 142 -20.58 -43.69 7.72
C ASP A 142 -21.61 -44.70 7.18
N ALA A 143 -22.64 -44.19 6.50
CA ALA A 143 -23.68 -45.02 5.91
C ALA A 143 -23.15 -45.96 4.80
N ALA A 144 -22.03 -45.65 4.16
CA ALA A 144 -21.42 -46.54 3.16
C ALA A 144 -20.83 -47.80 3.83
N VAL A 145 -20.14 -47.63 4.96
CA VAL A 145 -19.55 -48.72 5.75
C VAL A 145 -20.63 -49.66 6.27
N VAL A 146 -21.70 -49.11 6.84
CA VAL A 146 -22.80 -49.92 7.38
C VAL A 146 -23.52 -50.69 6.27
N ARG A 147 -23.66 -50.11 5.07
CA ARG A 147 -24.27 -50.79 3.91
C ARG A 147 -23.38 -51.90 3.35
N ALA A 148 -22.06 -51.71 3.32
CA ALA A 148 -21.13 -52.75 2.92
C ALA A 148 -21.21 -53.94 3.88
N TRP A 149 -21.17 -53.68 5.19
CA TRP A 149 -21.33 -54.71 6.21
C TRP A 149 -22.66 -55.47 6.09
N ALA A 150 -23.76 -54.74 5.88
CA ALA A 150 -25.09 -55.35 5.72
C ALA A 150 -25.15 -56.27 4.49
N ARG A 151 -24.48 -55.91 3.39
CA ARG A 151 -24.38 -56.75 2.19
C ARG A 151 -23.62 -58.04 2.47
N ASP A 152 -22.50 -57.95 3.20
CA ASP A 152 -21.66 -59.10 3.52
C ASP A 152 -22.35 -60.06 4.52
N HIS A 153 -23.24 -59.55 5.37
CA HIS A 153 -23.97 -60.32 6.38
C HIS A 153 -25.40 -60.70 5.95
N ASN A 154 -25.76 -60.51 4.67
CA ASN A 154 -27.11 -60.74 4.12
C ASN A 154 -28.25 -60.04 4.90
N VAL A 155 -27.96 -58.89 5.52
CA VAL A 155 -28.96 -58.08 6.24
C VAL A 155 -29.66 -57.13 5.26
N PRO A 156 -31.01 -57.10 5.19
CA PRO A 156 -31.74 -56.23 4.27
C PRO A 156 -31.47 -54.75 4.54
N CYS A 157 -30.82 -54.06 3.60
CA CYS A 157 -30.50 -52.64 3.70
C CYS A 157 -30.83 -51.91 2.38
N PRO A 158 -31.53 -50.76 2.41
CA PRO A 158 -31.83 -49.99 1.20
C PRO A 158 -30.55 -49.40 0.58
N PRO A 159 -30.44 -49.37 -0.77
CA PRO A 159 -29.24 -48.90 -1.47
C PRO A 159 -28.99 -47.40 -1.29
N VAL A 160 -30.04 -46.63 -1.00
CA VAL A 160 -30.00 -45.16 -0.82
C VAL A 160 -30.83 -44.74 0.39
N GLY A 161 -30.51 -43.58 0.97
CA GLY A 161 -31.25 -43.01 2.11
C GLY A 161 -30.70 -43.41 3.49
N ARG A 162 -31.51 -43.18 4.53
CA ARG A 162 -31.11 -43.44 5.93
C ARG A 162 -31.04 -44.95 6.19
N VAL A 163 -29.95 -45.40 6.82
CA VAL A 163 -29.78 -46.80 7.22
C VAL A 163 -30.82 -47.14 8.32
N PRO A 164 -31.58 -48.23 8.17
CA PRO A 164 -32.53 -48.67 9.19
C PRO A 164 -31.85 -48.93 10.54
N LYS A 165 -32.57 -48.64 11.63
CA LYS A 165 -32.02 -48.79 12.99
C LYS A 165 -31.61 -50.24 13.29
N SER A 166 -32.37 -51.22 12.80
CA SER A 166 -32.04 -52.65 12.94
C SER A 166 -30.68 -53.02 12.35
N VAL A 167 -30.33 -52.44 11.20
CA VAL A 167 -29.03 -52.66 10.55
C VAL A 167 -27.90 -52.00 11.33
N LEU A 168 -28.15 -50.81 11.90
CA LEU A 168 -27.16 -50.11 12.73
C LEU A 168 -26.92 -50.81 14.06
N ASP A 169 -27.96 -51.33 14.70
CA ASP A 169 -27.85 -52.05 15.97
C ASP A 169 -27.07 -53.37 15.77
N ALA A 170 -27.39 -54.13 14.71
CA ALA A 170 -26.64 -55.34 14.36
C ALA A 170 -25.18 -55.06 13.98
N TRP A 171 -24.91 -53.98 13.24
CA TRP A 171 -23.55 -53.54 12.93
C TRP A 171 -22.79 -53.13 14.20
N ARG A 172 -23.45 -52.44 15.13
CA ARG A 172 -22.86 -52.04 16.41
C ARG A 172 -22.57 -53.23 17.30
N GLU A 173 -23.45 -54.23 17.37
CA GLU A 173 -23.20 -55.46 18.12
C GLU A 173 -22.00 -56.25 17.55
N ALA A 174 -21.91 -56.34 16.22
CA ALA A 174 -20.79 -57.01 15.56
C ALA A 174 -19.46 -56.24 15.71
N THR A 175 -19.48 -54.91 15.68
CA THR A 175 -18.28 -54.06 15.78
C THR A 175 -17.89 -53.71 17.22
N ALA A 176 -18.80 -53.82 18.19
CA ALA A 176 -18.49 -53.67 19.62
C ALA A 176 -17.83 -54.92 20.23
N THR A 177 -17.86 -56.06 19.52
CA THR A 177 -17.31 -57.34 19.99
C THR A 177 -15.88 -57.61 19.48
N PRO A 178 -14.88 -56.73 19.74
CA PRO A 178 -13.48 -57.19 19.83
C PRO A 178 -12.80 -56.70 21.13
N ALA A 179 -13.45 -56.85 22.28
CA ALA A 179 -12.87 -56.47 23.58
C ALA A 179 -13.19 -57.46 24.72
N ARG A 180 -13.27 -58.76 24.44
CA ARG A 180 -13.38 -59.76 25.51
C ARG A 180 -12.74 -61.11 25.16
N SER A 181 -11.43 -61.10 25.00
CA SER A 181 -10.59 -62.29 25.14
C SER A 181 -9.15 -61.86 25.39
N ALA A 182 -8.85 -61.56 26.65
CA ALA A 182 -7.53 -61.60 27.27
C ALA A 182 -7.74 -61.82 28.78
#